data_AF-A0A1Q9NWL2-F1
#
_entry.id   AF-A0A1Q9NWL2-F1
#
_cell.length_a   1.000
_cell.length_b   1.000
_cell.length_c   1.000
_cell.angle_alpha   90.00
_cell.angle_beta   90.00
_cell.angle_gamma   90.00
#
_symmetry.space_group_name_H-M   'P 1'
#
loop_
_entity.id
_entity.type
_entity.pdbx_description
1 polymer ?
#
loop_
_entity_poly.entity_id
_entity_poly.type
_entity_poly.pdbx_seq_one_letter_code
_entity_poly.pdbx_strand_id
1 'polypeptide(L)'
;MEPQRYALAVVVILVVASMSIIGLYQILGPEDDSVLNFYVFGDSQGYQDGILEIAEIANQERPDFVFHCGDLTPFGQSNQYEEVISALDTFTVPVYTTVGNHDIHGGGGARYLQHFGPSTYSFDSEPIHFTIFNTSTNDVSETEMTWLENDLSQSSSEIKFVFTHTPPFDPRTGSDHGMLNETMAERLMALFEAQGVNTVFTGHIHMYNESVKNGVRYVITGGAGASLYADEEEGGIYHFVNVTLAETGVEIVPVLLAPPTLERDRVVVRGTDADVTLSLSDLIGMDMTEGWSSFQNQFDNWRGYGLYTGVRVSDMVGLVGGMGVSDTVRVTSFDGYSQDFAYGNVYPNTSWYDIQGDMILAYELNGTEVLDWTDGMRLVMLPTDEAYSNNDCLATSAPGMGYHVYPSAGARWVRFVSFIEVIPG
;
A
#
# COMPACT_ATOMS: atom_id res chain seq x y z
N MET A 1 75.81 26.45 -5.81
CA MET A 1 74.80 27.09 -4.93
C MET A 1 73.47 27.02 -5.69
N GLU A 2 72.70 25.98 -5.41
CA GLU A 2 71.33 25.80 -5.92
C GLU A 2 70.35 26.63 -5.06
N PRO A 3 69.25 27.16 -5.63
CA PRO A 3 68.17 27.72 -4.85
C PRO A 3 67.16 26.62 -4.45
N GLN A 4 66.96 26.47 -3.13
CA GLN A 4 65.92 25.64 -2.54
C GLN A 4 64.52 26.13 -2.94
N ARG A 5 63.67 25.20 -3.42
CA ARG A 5 62.23 25.42 -3.57
C ARG A 5 61.52 25.01 -2.27
N TYR A 6 60.82 25.95 -1.64
CA TYR A 6 59.87 25.66 -0.58
C TYR A 6 58.56 25.16 -1.21
N ALA A 7 58.17 23.92 -0.90
CA ALA A 7 56.86 23.39 -1.23
C ALA A 7 55.85 23.81 -0.14
N LEU A 8 54.84 24.59 -0.52
CA LEU A 8 53.71 24.94 0.34
C LEU A 8 52.72 23.77 0.28
N ALA A 9 52.66 22.96 1.33
CA ALA A 9 51.63 21.94 1.49
C ALA A 9 50.33 22.61 1.94
N VAL A 10 49.37 22.76 1.02
CA VAL A 10 47.99 23.14 1.36
C VAL A 10 47.27 21.87 1.80
N VAL A 11 47.07 21.73 3.11
CA VAL A 11 46.20 20.71 3.69
C VAL A 11 44.77 21.19 3.50
N VAL A 12 44.04 20.61 2.54
CA VAL A 12 42.60 20.80 2.40
C VAL A 12 41.92 19.88 3.41
N ILE A 13 41.38 20.48 4.46
CA ILE A 13 40.48 19.80 5.40
C ILE A 13 39.10 19.76 4.73
N LEU A 14 38.70 18.57 4.29
CA LEU A 14 37.34 18.29 3.81
C LEU A 14 36.38 18.30 5.00
N VAL A 15 35.62 19.39 5.14
CA VAL A 15 34.41 19.42 5.95
C VAL A 15 33.26 19.07 5.01
N VAL A 16 32.75 17.84 5.12
CA VAL A 16 31.54 17.40 4.41
C VAL A 16 30.35 18.01 5.15
N ALA A 17 29.83 19.11 4.62
CA ALA A 17 28.51 19.62 4.96
C ALA A 17 27.60 19.32 3.76
N SER A 18 26.49 18.66 4.04
CA SER A 18 25.39 18.33 3.14
C SER A 18 24.86 19.59 2.44
N MET A 19 25.37 19.88 1.25
CA MET A 19 24.66 20.69 0.27
C MET A 19 24.06 19.76 -0.77
N SER A 20 22.74 19.88 -0.88
CA SER A 20 21.84 19.13 -1.74
C SER A 20 22.39 18.98 -3.16
N ILE A 21 22.60 17.72 -3.56
CA ILE A 21 23.03 17.30 -4.90
C ILE A 21 22.09 17.85 -6.00
N ILE A 22 20.85 18.18 -5.63
CA ILE A 22 19.80 18.76 -6.48
C ILE A 22 20.24 20.10 -7.11
N GLY A 23 21.03 20.93 -6.41
CA GLY A 23 21.35 22.28 -6.86
C GLY A 23 22.48 22.41 -7.91
N LEU A 24 23.28 21.35 -8.12
CA LEU A 24 24.43 21.41 -9.03
C LEU A 24 24.11 20.92 -10.46
N TYR A 25 23.07 20.11 -10.64
CA TYR A 25 22.64 19.62 -11.97
C TYR A 25 21.99 20.72 -12.82
N GLN A 26 21.33 21.71 -12.22
CA GLN A 26 20.64 22.78 -12.95
C GLN A 26 21.56 23.78 -13.65
N ILE A 27 22.87 23.79 -13.37
CA ILE A 27 23.79 24.83 -13.89
C ILE A 27 24.64 24.32 -15.06
N LEU A 28 24.66 23.01 -15.33
CA LEU A 28 25.44 22.38 -16.42
C LEU A 28 24.74 21.12 -16.99
N GLY A 29 23.42 21.15 -17.19
CA GLY A 29 22.72 20.03 -17.85
C GLY A 29 23.19 19.84 -19.31
N PRO A 30 23.39 18.60 -19.78
CA PRO A 30 23.56 18.34 -21.21
C PRO A 30 22.30 18.80 -21.98
N GLU A 31 22.43 19.07 -23.28
CA GLU A 31 21.26 19.20 -24.16
C GLU A 31 20.34 17.98 -23.94
N ASP A 32 19.05 18.22 -23.75
CA ASP A 32 18.06 17.18 -23.43
C ASP A 32 17.79 16.31 -24.66
N ASP A 33 18.64 15.29 -24.84
CA ASP A 33 18.53 14.25 -25.88
C ASP A 33 17.66 13.06 -25.40
N SER A 34 16.80 13.24 -24.39
CA SER A 34 15.89 12.19 -23.94
C SER A 34 14.75 11.96 -24.95
N VAL A 35 14.45 10.69 -25.22
CA VAL A 35 13.41 10.27 -26.19
C VAL A 35 12.09 9.94 -25.47
N LEU A 36 12.17 9.59 -24.19
CA LEU A 36 11.02 9.34 -23.33
C LEU A 36 11.40 9.52 -21.85
N ASN A 37 10.55 10.20 -21.08
CA ASN A 37 10.64 10.29 -19.64
C ASN A 37 9.29 9.95 -18.99
N PHE A 38 9.25 8.99 -18.07
CA PHE A 38 8.01 8.61 -17.39
C PHE A 38 8.27 8.16 -15.96
N TYR A 39 7.26 8.27 -15.11
CA TYR A 39 7.36 7.82 -13.71
C TYR A 39 6.62 6.51 -13.51
N VAL A 40 7.13 5.66 -12.63
CA VAL A 40 6.48 4.39 -12.24
C VAL A 40 6.44 4.26 -10.73
N PHE A 41 5.29 3.91 -10.19
CA PHE A 41 5.06 3.73 -8.76
C PHE A 41 3.98 2.69 -8.52
N GLY A 42 3.82 2.21 -7.29
CA GLY A 42 2.84 1.16 -6.96
C GLY A 42 2.65 1.04 -5.46
N ASP A 43 1.65 0.26 -5.07
CA ASP A 43 1.37 -0.06 -3.66
C ASP A 43 1.09 1.20 -2.81
N SER A 44 0.22 2.08 -3.32
CA SER A 44 -0.32 3.20 -2.53
C SER A 44 -1.32 2.72 -1.48
N GLN A 45 -2.07 1.64 -1.79
CA GLN A 45 -3.05 0.97 -0.92
C GLN A 45 -3.90 1.94 -0.07
N GLY A 46 -4.44 2.99 -0.71
CA GLY A 46 -5.33 3.94 -0.05
C GLY A 46 -4.65 5.15 0.60
N TYR A 47 -3.31 5.18 0.71
CA TYR A 47 -2.57 6.37 1.14
C TYR A 47 -2.42 7.35 -0.02
N GLN A 48 -3.18 8.46 0.02
CA GLN A 48 -3.25 9.40 -1.09
C GLN A 48 -2.12 10.43 -1.10
N ASP A 49 -1.52 10.77 0.04
CA ASP A 49 -0.53 11.86 0.07
C ASP A 49 0.73 11.52 -0.75
N GLY A 50 1.13 10.24 -0.81
CA GLY A 50 2.22 9.81 -1.70
C GLY A 50 1.87 10.02 -3.18
N ILE A 51 0.62 9.73 -3.58
CA ILE A 51 0.13 10.02 -4.92
C ILE A 51 0.12 11.53 -5.19
N LEU A 52 -0.31 12.34 -4.22
CA LEU A 52 -0.35 13.79 -4.34
C LEU A 52 1.04 14.42 -4.42
N GLU A 53 2.02 13.90 -3.69
CA GLU A 53 3.42 14.31 -3.78
C GLU A 53 4.01 13.98 -5.15
N ILE A 54 3.78 12.76 -5.67
CA ILE A 54 4.18 12.38 -7.02
C ILE A 54 3.48 13.28 -8.06
N ALA A 55 2.19 13.58 -7.89
CA ALA A 55 1.45 14.46 -8.78
C ALA A 55 2.00 15.88 -8.78
N GLU A 56 2.37 16.43 -7.63
CA GLU A 56 3.01 17.74 -7.52
C GLU A 56 4.31 17.78 -8.32
N ILE A 57 5.18 16.77 -8.14
CA ILE A 57 6.45 16.66 -8.87
C ILE A 57 6.20 16.50 -10.38
N ALA A 58 5.35 15.55 -10.78
CA ALA A 58 5.04 15.30 -12.20
C ALA A 58 4.39 16.51 -12.88
N ASN A 59 3.57 17.28 -12.18
CA ASN A 59 2.97 18.49 -12.73
C ASN A 59 4.01 19.60 -12.99
N GLN A 60 5.09 19.63 -12.23
CA GLN A 60 6.20 20.57 -12.40
C GLN A 60 7.19 20.10 -13.46
N GLU A 61 7.61 18.84 -13.39
CA GLU A 61 8.66 18.26 -14.26
C GLU A 61 8.12 17.80 -15.61
N ARG A 62 6.80 17.55 -15.71
CA ARG A 62 6.08 17.21 -16.95
C ARG A 62 6.65 15.97 -17.66
N PRO A 63 6.74 14.79 -17.00
CA PRO A 63 7.04 13.54 -17.70
C PRO A 63 5.97 13.26 -18.77
N ASP A 64 6.30 12.41 -19.74
CA ASP A 64 5.39 12.02 -20.83
C ASP A 64 4.12 11.34 -20.29
N PHE A 65 4.26 10.54 -19.24
CA PHE A 65 3.16 9.94 -18.48
C PHE A 65 3.65 9.42 -17.13
N VAL A 66 2.70 8.95 -16.31
CA VAL A 66 2.99 8.20 -15.10
C VAL A 66 2.26 6.84 -15.11
N PHE A 67 2.81 5.84 -14.44
CA PHE A 67 2.27 4.49 -14.40
C PHE A 67 2.15 3.96 -12.96
N HIS A 68 0.96 3.48 -12.58
CA HIS A 68 0.70 2.83 -11.29
C HIS A 68 0.66 1.30 -11.42
N CYS A 69 1.60 0.59 -10.79
CA CYS A 69 1.79 -0.86 -10.83
C CYS A 69 0.82 -1.67 -9.94
N GLY A 70 -0.44 -1.22 -9.81
CA GLY A 70 -1.46 -1.92 -9.02
C GLY A 70 -1.41 -1.68 -7.52
N ASP A 71 -2.37 -2.28 -6.81
CA ASP A 71 -2.67 -2.05 -5.39
C ASP A 71 -2.98 -0.58 -5.11
N LEU A 72 -3.92 -0.04 -5.90
CA LEU A 72 -4.44 1.32 -5.76
C LEU A 72 -5.30 1.45 -4.50
N THR A 73 -6.08 0.42 -4.22
CA THR A 73 -7.01 0.33 -3.10
C THR A 73 -6.60 -0.83 -2.19
N PRO A 74 -6.81 -0.74 -0.88
CA PRO A 74 -6.47 -1.83 0.02
C PRO A 74 -7.50 -2.98 -0.03
N PHE A 75 -8.76 -2.71 -0.41
CA PHE A 75 -9.85 -3.71 -0.37
C PHE A 75 -10.84 -3.64 -1.54
N GLY A 76 -10.55 -2.90 -2.60
CA GLY A 76 -11.40 -2.87 -3.80
C GLY A 76 -12.80 -2.27 -3.58
N GLN A 77 -13.00 -1.49 -2.51
CA GLN A 77 -14.28 -0.89 -2.14
C GLN A 77 -14.56 0.39 -2.96
N SER A 78 -15.84 0.76 -3.11
CA SER A 78 -16.25 1.92 -3.94
C SER A 78 -15.62 3.23 -3.48
N ASN A 79 -15.70 3.51 -2.17
CA ASN A 79 -15.13 4.73 -1.58
C ASN A 79 -13.60 4.80 -1.76
N GLN A 80 -12.91 3.65 -1.67
CA GLN A 80 -11.45 3.60 -1.88
C GLN A 80 -11.09 3.89 -3.33
N TYR A 81 -11.89 3.38 -4.29
CA TYR A 81 -11.73 3.73 -5.70
C TYR A 81 -12.02 5.22 -5.94
N GLU A 82 -13.06 5.78 -5.33
CA GLU A 82 -13.39 7.22 -5.44
C GLU A 82 -12.26 8.11 -4.91
N GLU A 83 -11.67 7.75 -3.76
CA GLU A 83 -10.54 8.46 -3.15
C GLU A 83 -9.29 8.43 -4.03
N VAL A 84 -8.88 7.23 -4.50
CA VAL A 84 -7.69 7.12 -5.36
C VAL A 84 -7.90 7.79 -6.72
N ILE A 85 -9.09 7.72 -7.30
CA ILE A 85 -9.41 8.45 -8.53
C ILE A 85 -9.29 9.96 -8.29
N SER A 86 -9.80 10.47 -7.17
CA SER A 86 -9.66 11.90 -6.86
C SER A 86 -8.21 12.34 -6.72
N ALA A 87 -7.32 11.46 -6.21
CA ALA A 87 -5.89 11.74 -6.14
C ALA A 87 -5.23 11.67 -7.54
N LEU A 88 -5.54 10.65 -8.34
CA LEU A 88 -5.02 10.49 -9.70
C LEU A 88 -5.50 11.60 -10.65
N ASP A 89 -6.69 12.16 -10.45
CA ASP A 89 -7.22 13.29 -11.22
C ASP A 89 -6.44 14.60 -11.01
N THR A 90 -5.52 14.65 -10.04
CA THR A 90 -4.63 15.80 -9.81
C THR A 90 -3.44 15.85 -10.78
N PHE A 91 -3.13 14.76 -11.49
CA PHE A 91 -2.09 14.75 -12.51
C PHE A 91 -2.53 15.53 -13.76
N THR A 92 -1.61 16.32 -14.32
CA THR A 92 -1.77 17.07 -15.58
C THR A 92 -1.14 16.37 -16.77
N VAL A 93 -0.59 15.18 -16.54
CA VAL A 93 0.01 14.26 -17.50
C VAL A 93 -0.82 12.97 -17.53
N PRO A 94 -0.78 12.17 -18.61
CA PRO A 94 -1.50 10.90 -18.67
C PRO A 94 -1.11 9.95 -17.52
N VAL A 95 -2.11 9.29 -16.94
CA VAL A 95 -1.94 8.28 -15.90
C VAL A 95 -2.37 6.93 -16.47
N TYR A 96 -1.47 5.96 -16.42
CA TYR A 96 -1.75 4.56 -16.73
C TYR A 96 -1.73 3.73 -15.45
N THR A 97 -2.50 2.65 -15.44
CA THR A 97 -2.60 1.77 -14.28
C THR A 97 -2.68 0.31 -14.71
N THR A 98 -2.25 -0.58 -13.81
CA THR A 98 -2.65 -2.00 -13.81
C THR A 98 -3.34 -2.32 -12.48
N VAL A 99 -3.92 -3.52 -12.39
CA VAL A 99 -4.66 -3.99 -11.21
C VAL A 99 -3.78 -4.87 -10.32
N GLY A 100 -3.82 -4.64 -9.02
CA GLY A 100 -3.15 -5.47 -8.01
C GLY A 100 -4.09 -6.44 -7.30
N ASN A 101 -3.55 -7.26 -6.40
CA ASN A 101 -4.36 -8.27 -5.69
C ASN A 101 -5.29 -7.65 -4.66
N HIS A 102 -4.96 -6.49 -4.09
CA HIS A 102 -5.85 -5.79 -3.17
C HIS A 102 -7.06 -5.17 -3.88
N ASP A 103 -6.87 -4.74 -5.13
CA ASP A 103 -7.88 -4.07 -5.94
C ASP A 103 -9.08 -4.94 -6.31
N ILE A 104 -8.90 -6.27 -6.33
CA ILE A 104 -9.95 -7.21 -6.76
C ILE A 104 -10.83 -7.72 -5.62
N HIS A 105 -10.48 -7.41 -4.37
CA HIS A 105 -11.26 -7.80 -3.18
C HIS A 105 -12.71 -7.29 -3.26
N GLY A 106 -13.67 -8.06 -2.71
CA GLY A 106 -15.08 -7.64 -2.65
C GLY A 106 -15.72 -7.33 -4.01
N GLY A 107 -15.26 -7.99 -5.09
CA GLY A 107 -15.69 -7.72 -6.46
C GLY A 107 -15.07 -6.45 -7.08
N GLY A 108 -14.00 -5.93 -6.48
CA GLY A 108 -13.32 -4.69 -6.90
C GLY A 108 -12.78 -4.73 -8.32
N GLY A 109 -12.48 -5.90 -8.89
CA GLY A 109 -12.04 -6.01 -10.29
C GLY A 109 -13.08 -5.47 -11.30
N ALA A 110 -14.37 -5.59 -11.00
CA ALA A 110 -15.41 -4.99 -11.83
C ALA A 110 -15.44 -3.45 -11.72
N ARG A 111 -15.11 -2.91 -10.54
CA ARG A 111 -15.00 -1.45 -10.31
C ARG A 111 -13.75 -0.91 -11.01
N TYR A 112 -12.62 -1.59 -10.90
CA TYR A 112 -11.42 -1.28 -11.67
C TYR A 112 -11.76 -1.16 -13.16
N LEU A 113 -12.39 -2.19 -13.73
CA LEU A 113 -12.77 -2.21 -15.14
C LEU A 113 -13.69 -1.03 -15.51
N GLN A 114 -14.62 -0.66 -14.63
CA GLN A 114 -15.53 0.46 -14.84
C GLN A 114 -14.81 1.82 -14.87
N HIS A 115 -13.79 2.01 -14.03
CA HIS A 115 -13.09 3.29 -13.89
C HIS A 115 -11.89 3.43 -14.83
N PHE A 116 -11.06 2.39 -14.96
CA PHE A 116 -9.79 2.43 -15.67
C PHE A 116 -9.79 1.66 -16.98
N GLY A 117 -10.82 0.85 -17.25
CA GLY A 117 -10.86 -0.02 -18.43
C GLY A 117 -10.14 -1.35 -18.22
N PRO A 118 -9.82 -2.08 -19.30
CA PRO A 118 -9.19 -3.39 -19.22
C PRO A 118 -7.86 -3.36 -18.46
N SER A 119 -7.60 -4.38 -17.65
CA SER A 119 -6.31 -4.59 -16.96
C SER A 119 -5.23 -5.21 -17.85
N THR A 120 -5.56 -5.48 -19.11
CA THR A 120 -4.71 -6.17 -20.08
C THR A 120 -4.82 -5.41 -21.39
N TYR A 121 -3.73 -4.77 -21.80
CA TYR A 121 -3.68 -3.91 -22.99
C TYR A 121 -2.23 -3.64 -23.37
N SER A 122 -2.02 -3.17 -24.60
CA SER A 122 -0.71 -2.74 -25.09
C SER A 122 -0.87 -1.53 -25.99
N PHE A 123 0.22 -0.77 -26.14
CA PHE A 123 0.30 0.34 -27.06
C PHE A 123 1.74 0.58 -27.51
N ASP A 124 1.88 1.23 -28.67
CA ASP A 124 3.16 1.57 -29.26
C ASP A 124 3.42 3.08 -29.18
N SER A 125 4.67 3.43 -28.90
CA SER A 125 5.23 4.76 -29.12
C SER A 125 6.59 4.57 -29.77
N GLU A 126 6.60 4.36 -31.10
CA GLU A 126 7.79 3.95 -31.86
C GLU A 126 9.05 4.76 -31.44
N PRO A 127 10.17 4.09 -31.11
CA PRO A 127 10.48 2.68 -31.32
C PRO A 127 10.11 1.75 -30.13
N ILE A 128 9.18 2.15 -29.26
CA ILE A 128 8.88 1.52 -27.98
C ILE A 128 7.52 0.80 -28.02
N HIS A 129 7.45 -0.38 -27.41
CA HIS A 129 6.22 -1.13 -27.16
C HIS A 129 5.99 -1.28 -25.66
N PHE A 130 4.75 -1.00 -25.22
CA PHE A 130 4.32 -1.11 -23.84
C PHE A 130 3.28 -2.23 -23.72
N THR A 131 3.54 -3.19 -22.84
CA THR A 131 2.64 -4.32 -22.57
C THR A 131 2.21 -4.28 -21.11
N ILE A 132 0.90 -4.29 -20.87
CA ILE A 132 0.30 -4.31 -19.53
C ILE A 132 -0.57 -5.57 -19.43
N PHE A 133 -0.40 -6.36 -18.38
CA PHE A 133 -1.16 -7.59 -18.19
C PHE A 133 -1.48 -7.85 -16.72
N ASN A 134 -2.52 -8.64 -16.48
CA ASN A 134 -3.13 -8.82 -15.17
C ASN A 134 -2.53 -10.01 -14.40
N THR A 135 -1.97 -9.73 -13.22
CA THR A 135 -1.52 -10.73 -12.24
C THR A 135 -2.23 -10.62 -10.90
N SER A 136 -3.39 -9.94 -10.81
CA SER A 136 -4.09 -9.65 -9.54
C SER A 136 -4.50 -10.89 -8.74
N THR A 137 -4.49 -12.09 -9.34
CA THR A 137 -4.68 -13.36 -8.62
C THR A 137 -3.37 -13.94 -8.06
N ASN A 138 -2.28 -13.18 -8.09
CA ASN A 138 -0.91 -13.61 -7.85
C ASN A 138 -0.46 -14.77 -8.76
N ASP A 139 -1.06 -14.86 -9.95
CA ASP A 139 -0.79 -15.86 -10.98
C ASP A 139 -1.21 -15.31 -12.35
N VAL A 140 -0.82 -15.98 -13.43
CA VAL A 140 -1.18 -15.66 -14.82
C VAL A 140 -2.03 -16.79 -15.38
N SER A 141 -3.23 -16.49 -15.86
CA SER A 141 -4.06 -17.50 -16.51
C SER A 141 -3.48 -17.90 -17.87
N GLU A 142 -3.76 -19.12 -18.35
CA GLU A 142 -3.34 -19.54 -19.70
C GLU A 142 -3.88 -18.63 -20.82
N THR A 143 -5.07 -18.05 -20.63
CA THR A 143 -5.64 -17.07 -21.57
C THR A 143 -4.79 -15.80 -21.61
N GLU A 144 -4.40 -15.30 -20.44
CA GLU A 144 -3.55 -14.12 -20.29
C GLU A 144 -2.17 -14.38 -20.88
N MET A 145 -1.59 -15.54 -20.58
CA MET A 145 -0.29 -15.97 -21.11
C MET A 145 -0.30 -16.09 -22.63
N THR A 146 -1.37 -16.65 -23.20
CA THR A 146 -1.55 -16.74 -24.66
C THR A 146 -1.68 -15.35 -25.29
N TRP A 147 -2.38 -14.42 -24.63
CA TRP A 147 -2.47 -13.04 -25.09
C TRP A 147 -1.09 -12.37 -25.10
N LEU A 148 -0.33 -12.52 -24.02
CA LEU A 148 1.01 -11.94 -23.86
C LEU A 148 2.01 -12.49 -24.88
N GLU A 149 1.97 -13.79 -25.16
CA GLU A 149 2.78 -14.42 -26.22
C GLU A 149 2.48 -13.82 -27.59
N ASN A 150 1.21 -13.54 -27.89
CA ASN A 150 0.82 -12.94 -29.18
C ASN A 150 1.21 -11.47 -29.27
N ASP A 151 1.02 -10.70 -28.20
CA ASP A 151 1.36 -9.27 -28.15
C ASP A 151 2.87 -9.05 -28.38
N LEU A 152 3.70 -9.68 -27.56
CA LEU A 152 5.15 -9.51 -27.61
C LEU A 152 5.79 -10.04 -28.89
N SER A 153 5.23 -11.10 -29.49
CA SER A 153 5.75 -11.70 -30.73
C SER A 153 5.35 -10.95 -32.00
N GLN A 154 4.28 -10.16 -31.96
CA GLN A 154 3.87 -9.31 -33.08
C GLN A 154 4.57 -7.94 -33.07
N SER A 155 5.09 -7.51 -31.92
CA SER A 155 5.84 -6.28 -31.81
C SER A 155 7.25 -6.38 -32.42
N SER A 156 7.53 -5.50 -33.39
CA SER A 156 8.86 -5.28 -33.96
C SER A 156 9.63 -4.12 -33.30
N SER A 157 9.11 -3.57 -32.20
CA SER A 157 9.72 -2.46 -31.48
C SER A 157 11.09 -2.86 -30.90
N GLU A 158 12.03 -1.93 -30.95
CA GLU A 158 13.40 -2.15 -30.45
C GLU A 158 13.45 -2.18 -28.92
N ILE A 159 12.52 -1.45 -28.29
CA ILE A 159 12.42 -1.34 -26.83
C ILE A 159 11.06 -1.86 -26.40
N LYS A 160 11.03 -2.79 -25.45
CA LYS A 160 9.82 -3.39 -24.90
C LYS A 160 9.80 -3.23 -23.39
N PHE A 161 8.79 -2.52 -22.89
CA PHE A 161 8.50 -2.38 -21.47
C PHE A 161 7.26 -3.19 -21.10
N VAL A 162 7.35 -3.92 -20.00
CA VAL A 162 6.24 -4.71 -19.46
C VAL A 162 5.87 -4.16 -18.09
N PHE A 163 4.58 -4.02 -17.82
CA PHE A 163 4.05 -3.58 -16.53
C PHE A 163 3.03 -4.59 -16.02
N THR A 164 3.17 -4.96 -14.76
CA THR A 164 2.21 -5.79 -14.05
C THR A 164 2.30 -5.52 -12.55
N HIS A 165 1.55 -6.23 -11.73
CA HIS A 165 1.59 -6.02 -10.29
C HIS A 165 2.56 -7.00 -9.59
N THR A 166 2.34 -8.29 -9.75
CA THR A 166 3.04 -9.35 -9.02
C THR A 166 4.30 -9.79 -9.77
N PRO A 167 5.50 -9.66 -9.18
CA PRO A 167 6.74 -10.09 -9.84
C PRO A 167 6.84 -11.62 -9.92
N PRO A 168 7.55 -12.16 -10.92
CA PRO A 168 7.75 -13.61 -11.06
C PRO A 168 8.65 -14.22 -9.98
N PHE A 169 9.30 -13.41 -9.13
CA PHE A 169 10.12 -13.88 -8.01
C PHE A 169 10.22 -12.82 -6.92
N ASP A 170 10.51 -13.26 -5.69
CA ASP A 170 10.88 -12.41 -4.57
C ASP A 170 12.41 -12.25 -4.49
N PRO A 171 12.97 -11.03 -4.50
CA PRO A 171 14.41 -10.82 -4.40
C PRO A 171 14.95 -10.98 -2.97
N ARG A 172 14.11 -11.01 -1.94
CA ARG A 172 14.53 -11.05 -0.53
C ARG A 172 14.94 -12.46 -0.13
N THR A 173 16.07 -12.57 0.57
CA THR A 173 16.63 -13.87 0.95
C THR A 173 15.69 -14.64 1.87
N GLY A 174 15.25 -15.83 1.45
CA GLY A 174 14.38 -16.69 2.26
C GLY A 174 12.91 -16.29 2.31
N SER A 175 12.50 -15.32 1.48
CA SER A 175 11.09 -14.93 1.31
C SER A 175 10.51 -15.52 0.02
N ASP A 176 9.20 -15.69 0.01
CA ASP A 176 8.44 -16.18 -1.14
C ASP A 176 7.12 -15.41 -1.23
N HIS A 177 7.23 -14.16 -1.68
CA HIS A 177 6.10 -13.24 -1.88
C HIS A 177 6.02 -12.74 -3.32
N GLY A 178 6.41 -13.59 -4.28
CA GLY A 178 6.19 -13.37 -5.70
C GLY A 178 4.94 -14.09 -6.21
N MET A 179 4.92 -14.39 -7.50
CA MET A 179 3.88 -15.21 -8.14
C MET A 179 3.77 -16.60 -7.50
N LEU A 180 2.55 -17.06 -7.23
CA LEU A 180 2.28 -18.31 -6.51
C LEU A 180 2.64 -19.58 -7.30
N ASN A 181 2.61 -19.50 -8.63
CA ASN A 181 2.84 -20.63 -9.52
C ASN A 181 4.23 -20.54 -10.15
N GLU A 182 5.20 -21.25 -9.55
CA GLU A 182 6.59 -21.24 -9.99
C GLU A 182 6.75 -21.64 -11.47
N THR A 183 5.99 -22.62 -11.97
CA THR A 183 6.07 -23.04 -13.37
C THR A 183 5.57 -21.95 -14.33
N MET A 184 4.51 -21.24 -13.94
CA MET A 184 4.02 -20.10 -14.73
C MET A 184 5.02 -18.93 -14.68
N ALA A 185 5.60 -18.65 -13.51
CA ALA A 185 6.62 -17.63 -13.34
C ALA A 185 7.87 -17.90 -14.21
N GLU A 186 8.36 -19.15 -14.23
CA GLU A 186 9.47 -19.56 -15.10
C GLU A 186 9.13 -19.40 -16.58
N ARG A 187 7.92 -19.80 -16.99
CA ARG A 187 7.44 -19.65 -18.38
C ARG A 187 7.35 -18.18 -18.77
N LEU A 188 6.87 -17.32 -17.87
CA LEU A 188 6.77 -15.88 -18.07
C LEU A 188 8.16 -15.23 -18.25
N MET A 189 9.10 -15.56 -17.37
CA MET A 189 10.48 -15.07 -17.49
C MET A 189 11.15 -15.55 -18.79
N ALA A 190 10.92 -16.81 -19.19
CA ALA A 190 11.44 -17.34 -20.45
C ALA A 190 10.82 -16.64 -21.68
N LEU A 191 9.54 -16.26 -21.61
CA LEU A 191 8.91 -15.45 -22.65
C LEU A 191 9.56 -14.07 -22.76
N PHE A 192 9.78 -13.39 -21.64
CA PHE A 192 10.41 -12.07 -21.61
C PHE A 192 11.82 -12.10 -22.20
N GLU A 193 12.62 -13.12 -21.85
CA GLU A 193 13.94 -13.35 -22.44
C GLU A 193 13.84 -13.59 -23.95
N ALA A 194 12.96 -14.51 -24.38
CA ALA A 194 12.82 -14.88 -25.79
C ALA A 194 12.33 -13.73 -26.69
N GLN A 195 11.52 -12.82 -26.13
CA GLN A 195 10.95 -11.68 -26.88
C GLN A 195 11.79 -10.40 -26.78
N GLY A 196 12.91 -10.43 -26.05
CA GLY A 196 13.81 -9.29 -25.89
C GLY A 196 13.21 -8.16 -25.06
N VAL A 197 12.45 -8.48 -24.01
CA VAL A 197 11.92 -7.46 -23.09
C VAL A 197 13.06 -6.75 -22.36
N ASN A 198 13.07 -5.42 -22.38
CA ASN A 198 14.13 -4.62 -21.77
C ASN A 198 13.92 -4.48 -20.27
N THR A 199 12.71 -4.13 -19.84
CA THR A 199 12.40 -3.91 -18.43
C THR A 199 10.97 -4.32 -18.10
N VAL A 200 10.83 -5.00 -16.96
CA VAL A 200 9.56 -5.39 -16.34
C VAL A 200 9.40 -4.57 -15.05
N PHE A 201 8.32 -3.81 -14.94
CA PHE A 201 7.97 -3.04 -13.75
C PHE A 201 6.84 -3.70 -12.98
N THR A 202 7.02 -3.84 -11.66
CA THR A 202 6.11 -4.51 -10.73
C THR A 202 5.98 -3.74 -9.41
N GLY A 203 4.93 -4.04 -8.64
CA GLY A 203 4.76 -3.60 -7.24
C GLY A 203 4.87 -4.80 -6.27
N HIS A 204 3.88 -4.95 -5.39
CA HIS A 204 3.55 -6.14 -4.58
C HIS A 204 4.50 -6.48 -3.43
N ILE A 205 5.82 -6.34 -3.60
CA ILE A 205 6.79 -6.70 -2.55
C ILE A 205 7.06 -5.54 -1.58
N HIS A 206 6.44 -4.37 -1.82
CA HIS A 206 6.51 -3.20 -0.95
C HIS A 206 7.95 -2.74 -0.66
N MET A 207 8.77 -2.63 -1.71
CA MET A 207 10.18 -2.20 -1.65
C MET A 207 10.61 -1.59 -2.99
N TYR A 208 11.79 -0.98 -3.02
CA TYR A 208 12.56 -0.78 -4.24
C TYR A 208 13.49 -1.97 -4.46
N ASN A 209 13.43 -2.60 -5.63
CA ASN A 209 14.45 -3.55 -6.05
C ASN A 209 14.72 -3.42 -7.54
N GLU A 210 15.99 -3.46 -7.93
CA GLU A 210 16.39 -3.61 -9.32
C GLU A 210 17.29 -4.84 -9.46
N SER A 211 16.93 -5.74 -10.36
CA SER A 211 17.72 -6.93 -10.67
C SER A 211 17.71 -7.24 -12.16
N VAL A 212 18.76 -7.92 -12.63
CA VAL A 212 18.84 -8.37 -14.03
C VAL A 212 18.92 -9.89 -14.06
N LYS A 213 17.99 -10.53 -14.76
CA LYS A 213 17.97 -11.97 -14.97
C LYS A 213 17.85 -12.27 -16.46
N ASN A 214 18.81 -13.03 -16.99
CA ASN A 214 18.90 -13.41 -18.40
C ASN A 214 18.76 -12.23 -19.38
N GLY A 215 19.34 -11.07 -19.03
CA GLY A 215 19.31 -9.86 -19.87
C GLY A 215 18.05 -9.01 -19.74
N VAL A 216 17.02 -9.49 -19.03
CA VAL A 216 15.81 -8.71 -18.71
C VAL A 216 16.02 -8.01 -17.37
N ARG A 217 15.75 -6.71 -17.32
CA ARG A 217 15.75 -5.92 -16.07
C ARG A 217 14.39 -6.04 -15.39
N TYR A 218 14.36 -6.29 -14.09
CA TYR A 218 13.17 -6.35 -13.26
C TYR A 218 13.27 -5.25 -12.21
N VAL A 219 12.26 -4.39 -12.16
CA VAL A 219 12.16 -3.28 -11.21
C VAL A 219 10.90 -3.43 -10.39
N ILE A 220 11.07 -3.60 -9.08
CA ILE A 220 9.98 -3.54 -8.11
C ILE A 220 9.95 -2.11 -7.55
N THR A 221 8.79 -1.45 -7.64
CA THR A 221 8.56 -0.06 -7.20
C THR A 221 7.29 0.02 -6.34
N GLY A 222 7.32 -0.63 -5.17
CA GLY A 222 6.19 -0.72 -4.25
C GLY A 222 6.26 0.23 -3.07
N GLY A 223 6.65 1.48 -3.30
CA GLY A 223 6.95 2.45 -2.24
C GLY A 223 6.01 3.65 -2.18
N ALA A 224 4.85 3.63 -2.84
CA ALA A 224 4.03 4.84 -2.99
C ALA A 224 3.17 5.20 -1.76
N GLY A 225 3.11 4.36 -0.73
CA GLY A 225 2.41 4.69 0.51
C GLY A 225 2.17 3.55 1.49
N ALA A 226 2.02 2.32 1.01
CA ALA A 226 1.80 1.16 1.88
C ALA A 226 3.01 0.85 2.78
N SER A 227 2.79 0.06 3.84
CA SER A 227 3.88 -0.37 4.73
C SER A 227 4.93 -1.18 3.99
N LEU A 228 6.20 -0.86 4.21
CA LEU A 228 7.33 -1.47 3.50
C LEU A 228 7.71 -2.84 4.08
N TYR A 229 8.18 -3.77 3.24
CA TYR A 229 8.56 -5.13 3.65
C TYR A 229 10.06 -5.43 3.60
N ALA A 230 10.88 -4.39 3.66
CA ALA A 230 12.33 -4.47 3.74
C ALA A 230 12.85 -3.36 4.65
N ASP A 231 14.05 -3.54 5.20
CA ASP A 231 14.78 -2.45 5.84
C ASP A 231 15.29 -1.45 4.80
N GLU A 232 15.61 -0.21 5.21
CA GLU A 232 16.04 0.85 4.30
C GLU A 232 17.25 0.44 3.44
N GLU A 233 18.24 -0.23 4.04
CA GLU A 233 19.43 -0.71 3.34
C GLU A 233 19.14 -1.81 2.30
N GLU A 234 18.00 -2.49 2.43
CA GLU A 234 17.56 -3.55 1.52
C GLU A 234 16.55 -3.03 0.48
N GLY A 235 16.26 -1.72 0.47
CA GLY A 235 15.32 -1.09 -0.47
C GLY A 235 13.95 -0.77 0.14
N GLY A 236 13.80 -0.88 1.46
CA GLY A 236 12.63 -0.41 2.19
C GLY A 236 12.57 1.12 2.24
N ILE A 237 12.21 1.75 1.12
CA ILE A 237 12.10 3.20 0.98
C ILE A 237 10.76 3.59 0.36
N TYR A 238 10.19 4.71 0.81
CA TYR A 238 9.06 5.34 0.12
C TYR A 238 9.58 6.09 -1.09
N HIS A 239 9.07 5.76 -2.27
CA HIS A 239 9.60 6.24 -3.54
C HIS A 239 8.62 6.07 -4.71
N PHE A 240 8.90 6.79 -5.78
CA PHE A 240 8.58 6.37 -7.15
C PHE A 240 9.90 6.21 -7.93
N VAL A 241 9.85 5.65 -9.14
CA VAL A 241 11.02 5.63 -10.02
C VAL A 241 10.82 6.57 -11.20
N ASN A 242 11.82 7.41 -11.48
CA ASN A 242 11.92 8.19 -12.70
C ASN A 242 12.66 7.36 -13.76
N VAL A 243 12.02 7.09 -14.89
CA VAL A 243 12.57 6.32 -16.00
C VAL A 243 12.85 7.26 -17.16
N THR A 244 14.12 7.32 -17.56
CA THR A 244 14.56 8.12 -18.71
C THR A 244 15.16 7.21 -19.76
N LEU A 245 14.61 7.25 -20.97
CA LEU A 245 15.20 6.65 -22.15
C LEU A 245 15.99 7.72 -22.91
N ALA A 246 17.31 7.55 -22.97
CA ALA A 246 18.21 8.34 -23.78
C ALA A 246 18.91 7.46 -24.83
N GLU A 247 19.65 8.06 -25.76
CA GLU A 247 20.47 7.31 -26.73
C GLU A 247 21.44 6.31 -26.06
N THR A 248 21.87 6.60 -24.84
CA THR A 248 22.77 5.76 -24.05
C THR A 248 22.11 4.56 -23.38
N GLY A 249 20.78 4.49 -23.38
CA GLY A 249 19.99 3.40 -22.78
C GLY A 249 18.90 3.86 -21.82
N VAL A 250 18.39 2.91 -21.03
CA VAL A 250 17.35 3.15 -20.01
C VAL A 250 18.01 3.41 -18.66
N GLU A 251 17.80 4.62 -18.13
CA GLU A 251 18.15 5.01 -16.76
C GLU A 251 16.89 4.95 -15.89
N ILE A 252 17.04 4.39 -14.68
CA ILE A 252 15.96 4.22 -13.71
C ILE A 252 16.50 4.71 -12.37
N VAL A 253 15.88 5.75 -11.81
CA VAL A 253 16.34 6.39 -10.58
C VAL A 253 15.19 6.44 -9.59
N PRO A 254 15.32 5.85 -8.38
CA PRO A 254 14.33 6.04 -7.33
C PRO A 254 14.38 7.49 -6.84
N VAL A 255 13.21 8.12 -6.79
CA VAL A 255 12.99 9.45 -6.22
C VAL A 255 12.25 9.26 -4.90
N LEU A 256 12.87 9.71 -3.81
CA LEU A 256 12.34 9.52 -2.46
C LEU A 256 11.09 10.36 -2.22
N LEU A 257 10.12 9.75 -1.55
CA LEU A 257 8.92 10.40 -1.04
C LEU A 257 9.03 10.62 0.46
N ALA A 258 8.21 11.53 0.99
CA ALA A 258 8.04 11.64 2.42
C ALA A 258 7.43 10.32 2.97
N PRO A 259 7.93 9.80 4.11
CA PRO A 259 7.27 8.69 4.79
C PRO A 259 5.84 9.07 5.15
N PRO A 260 4.88 8.13 5.07
CA PRO A 260 3.50 8.39 5.45
C PRO A 260 3.39 9.01 6.84
N THR A 261 2.78 10.19 6.93
CA THR A 261 2.47 10.81 8.22
C THR A 261 1.23 10.16 8.79
N LEU A 262 1.42 9.02 9.43
CA LEU A 262 0.37 8.35 10.17
C LEU A 262 0.28 9.00 11.55
N GLU A 263 -0.76 9.81 11.79
CA GLU A 263 -1.10 10.24 13.14
C GLU A 263 -1.57 9.02 13.95
N ARG A 264 -0.61 8.22 14.43
CA ARG A 264 -0.83 6.98 15.20
C ARG A 264 -1.18 7.24 16.66
N ASP A 265 -1.11 8.50 17.09
CA ASP A 265 -1.32 8.97 18.45
C ASP A 265 -2.68 9.63 18.64
N ARG A 266 -3.60 9.53 17.69
CA ARG A 266 -4.97 10.04 17.87
C ARG A 266 -6.01 9.27 17.08
N VAL A 267 -7.24 9.40 17.53
CA VAL A 267 -8.45 8.93 16.85
C VAL A 267 -9.50 10.04 16.85
N VAL A 268 -10.22 10.17 15.74
CA VAL A 268 -11.39 11.05 15.65
C VAL A 268 -12.64 10.23 15.86
N VAL A 269 -13.44 10.61 16.85
CA VAL A 269 -14.74 10.01 17.12
C VAL A 269 -15.80 10.99 16.66
N ARG A 270 -16.65 10.57 15.71
CA ARG A 270 -17.71 11.42 15.13
C ARG A 270 -19.09 10.91 15.52
N GLY A 271 -19.90 11.79 16.09
CA GLY A 271 -21.32 11.57 16.35
C GLY A 271 -22.18 12.28 15.31
N THR A 272 -23.49 12.23 15.49
CA THR A 272 -24.42 12.92 14.58
C THR A 272 -24.36 14.44 14.72
N ASP A 273 -24.13 14.94 15.93
CA ASP A 273 -24.20 16.38 16.26
C ASP A 273 -22.86 16.96 16.78
N ALA A 274 -21.87 16.11 17.08
CA ALA A 274 -20.60 16.52 17.67
C ALA A 274 -19.49 15.53 17.35
N ASP A 275 -18.26 16.05 17.28
CA ASP A 275 -17.03 15.26 17.08
C ASP A 275 -16.04 15.55 18.22
N VAL A 276 -15.21 14.57 18.53
CA VAL A 276 -14.06 14.73 19.42
C VAL A 276 -12.83 14.08 18.81
N THR A 277 -11.68 14.72 18.97
CA THR A 277 -10.38 14.12 18.65
C THR A 277 -9.69 13.77 19.96
N LEU A 278 -9.35 12.50 20.13
CA LEU A 278 -8.68 11.97 21.32
C LEU A 278 -7.24 11.67 20.97
N SER A 279 -6.29 12.30 21.68
CA SER A 279 -4.88 11.91 21.64
C SER A 279 -4.65 10.65 22.46
N LEU A 280 -3.48 10.02 22.29
CA LEU A 280 -3.02 8.91 23.13
C LEU A 280 -3.06 9.29 24.61
N SER A 281 -2.67 10.54 24.93
CA SER A 281 -2.71 11.03 26.31
C SER A 281 -4.13 11.16 26.86
N ASP A 282 -5.10 11.49 26.01
CA ASP A 282 -6.52 11.52 26.40
C ASP A 282 -7.02 10.09 26.65
N LEU A 283 -6.70 9.14 25.75
CA LEU A 283 -7.09 7.73 25.87
C LEU A 283 -6.52 7.07 27.13
N ILE A 284 -5.26 7.33 27.46
CA ILE A 284 -4.63 6.85 28.71
C ILE A 284 -5.33 7.44 29.95
N GLY A 285 -5.90 8.64 29.84
CA GLY A 285 -6.68 9.29 30.89
C GLY A 285 -8.12 8.80 31.05
N MET A 286 -8.64 8.01 30.10
CA MET A 286 -9.99 7.44 30.14
C MET A 286 -10.05 6.13 30.95
N ASP A 287 -11.26 5.64 31.19
CA ASP A 287 -11.48 4.36 31.86
C ASP A 287 -10.90 3.20 31.02
N MET A 288 -9.80 2.65 31.52
CA MET A 288 -9.05 1.60 30.85
C MET A 288 -9.71 0.23 31.01
N THR A 289 -9.67 -0.55 29.93
CA THR A 289 -10.04 -1.97 29.88
C THR A 289 -8.87 -2.78 29.34
N GLU A 290 -8.60 -3.92 29.96
CA GLU A 290 -7.50 -4.80 29.62
C GLU A 290 -8.00 -6.25 29.50
N GLY A 291 -7.47 -7.01 28.55
CA GLY A 291 -7.77 -8.43 28.40
C GLY A 291 -6.85 -9.17 27.44
N TRP A 292 -6.65 -10.46 27.70
CA TRP A 292 -6.00 -11.36 26.75
C TRP A 292 -6.97 -11.69 25.62
N SER A 293 -6.48 -11.66 24.39
CA SER A 293 -7.31 -12.01 23.24
C SER A 293 -6.48 -12.47 22.05
N SER A 294 -7.15 -13.08 21.08
CA SER A 294 -6.64 -13.52 19.78
C SER A 294 -7.79 -13.59 18.77
N PHE A 295 -7.47 -13.73 17.48
CA PHE A 295 -8.50 -13.87 16.44
C PHE A 295 -8.11 -14.92 15.39
N GLN A 296 -9.12 -15.47 14.70
CA GLN A 296 -8.92 -16.30 13.50
C GLN A 296 -8.89 -15.46 12.22
N ASN A 297 -7.98 -15.79 11.31
CA ASN A 297 -8.05 -15.29 9.94
C ASN A 297 -9.04 -16.11 9.08
N GLN A 298 -9.24 -15.72 7.82
CA GLN A 298 -10.14 -16.43 6.88
C GLN A 298 -9.76 -17.90 6.60
N PHE A 299 -8.56 -18.32 7.01
CA PHE A 299 -8.04 -19.68 6.83
C PHE A 299 -7.98 -20.45 8.17
N ASP A 300 -8.77 -20.03 9.16
CA ASP A 300 -8.88 -20.61 10.50
C ASP A 300 -7.58 -20.61 11.33
N ASN A 301 -6.56 -19.85 10.92
CA ASN A 301 -5.33 -19.71 11.69
C ASN A 301 -5.48 -18.63 12.76
N TRP A 302 -5.04 -18.95 13.98
CA TRP A 302 -5.01 -18.02 15.10
C TRP A 302 -3.84 -17.04 14.99
N ARG A 303 -4.11 -15.76 15.22
CA ARG A 303 -3.16 -14.65 15.17
C ARG A 303 -3.43 -13.65 16.30
N GLY A 304 -2.47 -12.76 16.54
CA GLY A 304 -2.65 -11.63 17.45
C GLY A 304 -2.88 -12.01 18.91
N TYR A 305 -2.36 -13.15 19.38
CA TYR A 305 -2.45 -13.47 20.81
C TYR A 305 -1.63 -12.49 21.63
N GLY A 306 -2.26 -11.86 22.63
CA GLY A 306 -1.58 -10.97 23.54
C GLY A 306 -2.53 -10.28 24.52
N LEU A 307 -1.94 -9.55 25.45
CA LEU A 307 -2.62 -8.69 26.40
C LEU A 307 -2.83 -7.33 25.77
N TYR A 308 -4.09 -6.95 25.56
CA TYR A 308 -4.46 -5.68 24.98
C TYR A 308 -4.99 -4.73 26.05
N THR A 309 -4.52 -3.49 26.00
CA THR A 309 -4.97 -2.41 26.89
C THR A 309 -5.52 -1.26 26.05
N GLY A 310 -6.69 -0.76 26.42
CA GLY A 310 -7.39 0.25 25.64
C GLY A 310 -8.62 0.84 26.30
N VAL A 311 -9.42 1.56 25.50
CA VAL A 311 -10.69 2.19 25.91
C VAL A 311 -11.84 1.52 25.19
N ARG A 312 -12.97 1.29 25.88
CA ARG A 312 -14.17 0.74 25.22
C ARG A 312 -14.69 1.69 24.15
N VAL A 313 -15.08 1.13 23.01
CA VAL A 313 -15.71 1.92 21.94
C VAL A 313 -17.04 2.53 22.41
N SER A 314 -17.77 1.84 23.30
CA SER A 314 -19.00 2.37 23.92
C SER A 314 -18.80 3.70 24.64
N ASP A 315 -17.64 3.85 25.29
CA ASP A 315 -17.34 5.00 26.15
C ASP A 315 -16.94 6.19 25.26
N MET A 316 -16.15 5.94 24.22
CA MET A 316 -15.81 6.93 23.19
C MET A 316 -17.04 7.41 22.41
N VAL A 317 -17.89 6.49 21.96
CA VAL A 317 -19.16 6.82 21.29
C VAL A 317 -20.09 7.60 22.23
N GLY A 318 -20.04 7.32 23.53
CA GLY A 318 -20.76 8.09 24.55
C GLY A 318 -20.35 9.57 24.63
N LEU A 319 -19.08 9.90 24.33
CA LEU A 319 -18.60 11.30 24.33
C LEU A 319 -19.28 12.16 23.26
N VAL A 320 -19.71 11.54 22.16
CA VAL A 320 -20.31 12.21 21.00
C VAL A 320 -21.84 12.04 20.92
N GLY A 321 -22.47 11.71 22.05
CA GLY A 321 -23.92 11.60 22.17
C GLY A 321 -24.48 10.18 22.12
N GLY A 322 -23.62 9.16 21.96
CA GLY A 322 -24.02 7.77 21.85
C GLY A 322 -24.49 7.38 20.45
N MET A 323 -25.14 6.22 20.35
CA MET A 323 -25.79 5.75 19.13
C MET A 323 -27.14 5.09 19.45
N GLY A 324 -28.07 5.10 18.50
CA GLY A 324 -29.33 4.38 18.56
C GLY A 324 -29.22 2.92 18.09
N VAL A 325 -30.25 2.12 18.37
CA VAL A 325 -30.29 0.69 18.02
C VAL A 325 -30.31 0.38 16.52
N SER A 326 -30.71 1.36 15.71
CA SER A 326 -30.68 1.30 14.24
C SER A 326 -29.37 1.78 13.64
N ASP A 327 -28.59 2.54 14.40
CA ASP A 327 -27.36 3.17 13.92
C ASP A 327 -26.24 2.13 13.84
N THR A 328 -25.20 2.49 13.09
CA THR A 328 -23.98 1.70 13.00
C THR A 328 -22.80 2.54 13.45
N VAL A 329 -21.75 1.87 13.91
CA VAL A 329 -20.43 2.48 14.09
C VAL A 329 -19.54 2.00 12.97
N ARG A 330 -19.00 2.94 12.19
CA ARG A 330 -17.94 2.67 11.22
C ARG A 330 -16.59 2.93 11.88
N VAL A 331 -15.73 1.93 11.88
CA VAL A 331 -14.33 2.08 12.31
C VAL A 331 -13.47 2.07 11.06
N THR A 332 -12.72 3.14 10.84
CA THR A 332 -11.88 3.36 9.65
C THR A 332 -10.41 3.43 10.05
N SER A 333 -9.58 2.69 9.34
CA SER A 333 -8.12 2.75 9.37
C SER A 333 -7.62 3.95 8.56
N PHE A 334 -6.38 4.40 8.81
CA PHE A 334 -5.75 5.47 8.02
C PHE A 334 -5.72 5.21 6.50
N ASP A 335 -5.65 3.93 6.10
CA ASP A 335 -5.58 3.50 4.70
C ASP A 335 -6.96 3.44 4.02
N GLY A 336 -8.02 3.89 4.70
CA GLY A 336 -9.39 3.87 4.19
C GLY A 336 -10.06 2.49 4.30
N TYR A 337 -9.41 1.48 4.88
CA TYR A 337 -10.11 0.27 5.29
C TYR A 337 -11.15 0.58 6.36
N SER A 338 -12.35 0.02 6.23
CA SER A 338 -13.39 0.21 7.25
C SER A 338 -14.18 -1.07 7.53
N GLN A 339 -14.75 -1.12 8.74
CA GLN A 339 -15.70 -2.12 9.17
C GLN A 339 -16.89 -1.44 9.86
N ASP A 340 -18.09 -1.92 9.55
CA ASP A 340 -19.33 -1.47 10.17
C ASP A 340 -19.74 -2.42 11.31
N PHE A 341 -20.14 -1.84 12.43
CA PHE A 341 -20.52 -2.50 13.67
C PHE A 341 -21.95 -2.11 14.05
N ALA A 342 -22.78 -3.10 14.35
CA ALA A 342 -24.13 -2.83 14.81
C ALA A 342 -24.13 -2.36 16.27
N TYR A 343 -25.24 -1.78 16.73
CA TYR A 343 -25.45 -1.43 18.14
C TYR A 343 -25.03 -2.56 19.10
N GLY A 344 -25.37 -3.82 18.79
CA GLY A 344 -25.04 -4.97 19.62
C GLY A 344 -23.53 -5.27 19.74
N ASN A 345 -22.69 -4.81 18.81
CA ASN A 345 -21.24 -4.95 18.95
C ASN A 345 -20.67 -3.91 19.93
N VAL A 346 -21.19 -2.68 19.89
CA VAL A 346 -20.74 -1.55 20.72
C VAL A 346 -21.33 -1.66 22.14
N TYR A 347 -22.59 -2.04 22.25
CA TYR A 347 -23.35 -2.21 23.48
C TYR A 347 -23.94 -3.63 23.56
N PRO A 348 -23.08 -4.66 23.75
CA PRO A 348 -23.53 -6.04 23.73
C PRO A 348 -24.49 -6.36 24.87
N ASN A 349 -25.55 -7.09 24.55
CA ASN A 349 -26.35 -7.78 25.57
C ASN A 349 -25.57 -8.99 26.10
N THR A 350 -26.06 -9.65 27.16
CA THR A 350 -25.38 -10.80 27.76
C THR A 350 -25.01 -11.89 26.75
N SER A 351 -25.90 -12.23 25.82
CA SER A 351 -25.63 -13.28 24.83
C SER A 351 -24.50 -12.93 23.85
N TRP A 352 -24.38 -11.67 23.45
CA TRP A 352 -23.27 -11.22 22.60
C TRP A 352 -22.00 -10.99 23.42
N TYR A 353 -22.12 -10.46 24.64
CA TYR A 353 -21.00 -10.22 25.53
C TYR A 353 -20.29 -11.53 25.89
N ASP A 354 -21.03 -12.61 26.14
CA ASP A 354 -20.44 -13.93 26.41
C ASP A 354 -19.61 -14.48 25.22
N ILE A 355 -19.84 -13.97 24.01
CA ILE A 355 -19.19 -14.41 22.76
C ILE A 355 -18.03 -13.49 22.35
N GLN A 356 -18.25 -12.17 22.26
CA GLN A 356 -17.22 -11.21 21.81
C GLN A 356 -16.54 -10.44 22.95
N GLY A 357 -17.19 -10.36 24.11
CA GLY A 357 -16.81 -9.47 25.21
C GLY A 357 -16.87 -7.99 24.86
N ASP A 358 -16.00 -7.23 25.53
CA ASP A 358 -15.83 -5.80 25.29
C ASP A 358 -15.15 -5.55 23.94
N MET A 359 -15.65 -4.55 23.22
CA MET A 359 -15.00 -4.01 22.03
C MET A 359 -14.20 -2.76 22.42
N ILE A 360 -12.87 -2.85 22.32
CA ILE A 360 -11.95 -1.77 22.72
C ILE A 360 -11.17 -1.24 21.53
N LEU A 361 -10.77 0.02 21.62
CA LEU A 361 -9.64 0.57 20.87
C LEU A 361 -8.39 0.41 21.73
N ALA A 362 -7.58 -0.59 21.40
CA ALA A 362 -6.31 -0.86 22.05
C ALA A 362 -5.24 0.15 21.59
N TYR A 363 -4.53 0.71 22.57
CA TYR A 363 -3.36 1.57 22.36
C TYR A 363 -2.06 0.94 22.88
N GLU A 364 -2.13 -0.27 23.44
CA GLU A 364 -0.97 -1.02 23.92
C GLU A 364 -1.20 -2.53 23.73
N LEU A 365 -0.13 -3.24 23.35
CA LEU A 365 -0.08 -4.69 23.23
C LEU A 365 1.14 -5.24 23.99
N ASN A 366 0.92 -6.11 24.98
CA ASN A 366 1.97 -6.74 25.79
C ASN A 366 2.97 -5.73 26.41
N GLY A 367 2.49 -4.53 26.80
CA GLY A 367 3.36 -3.47 27.33
C GLY A 367 4.01 -2.57 26.26
N THR A 368 3.80 -2.83 24.97
CA THR A 368 4.27 -1.98 23.87
C THR A 368 3.20 -0.98 23.48
N GLU A 369 3.43 0.31 23.73
CA GLU A 369 2.52 1.41 23.39
C GLU A 369 2.44 1.65 21.88
N VAL A 370 1.36 2.29 21.43
CA VAL A 370 0.99 2.48 20.02
C VAL A 370 2.05 3.13 19.13
N LEU A 371 2.90 3.99 19.69
CA LEU A 371 3.97 4.64 18.93
C LEU A 371 5.08 3.67 18.55
N ASP A 372 5.30 2.63 19.35
CA ASP A 372 6.29 1.57 19.14
C ASP A 372 5.64 0.26 18.67
N TRP A 373 4.30 0.18 18.68
CA TRP A 373 3.54 -0.96 18.20
C TRP A 373 3.29 -0.84 16.69
N THR A 374 3.84 -1.78 15.93
CA THR A 374 3.81 -1.78 14.46
C THR A 374 2.41 -1.72 13.83
N ASP A 375 1.36 -2.16 14.54
CA ASP A 375 -0.01 -2.18 14.04
C ASP A 375 -0.83 -0.92 14.40
N GLY A 376 -0.24 0.04 15.13
CA GLY A 376 -0.93 1.26 15.58
C GLY A 376 -2.15 0.99 16.47
N MET A 377 -3.03 1.99 16.64
CA MET A 377 -4.24 1.81 17.44
C MET A 377 -5.12 0.76 16.78
N ARG A 378 -5.62 -0.20 17.55
CA ARG A 378 -6.29 -1.37 16.98
C ARG A 378 -7.63 -1.64 17.63
N LEU A 379 -8.64 -1.91 16.82
CA LEU A 379 -9.90 -2.43 17.32
C LEU A 379 -9.74 -3.90 17.74
N VAL A 380 -10.16 -4.23 18.95
CA VAL A 380 -9.97 -5.55 19.57
C VAL A 380 -11.27 -5.99 20.24
N MET A 381 -11.61 -7.27 20.08
CA MET A 381 -12.66 -7.93 20.86
C MET A 381 -12.02 -8.69 22.02
N LEU A 382 -12.57 -8.60 23.23
CA LEU A 382 -12.06 -9.25 24.44
C LEU A 382 -13.00 -10.38 24.93
N PRO A 383 -13.13 -11.49 24.19
CA PRO A 383 -13.99 -12.60 24.59
C PRO A 383 -13.46 -13.25 25.87
N THR A 384 -14.38 -13.83 26.66
CA THR A 384 -14.05 -14.39 27.97
C THR A 384 -13.12 -15.60 27.92
N ASP A 385 -13.03 -16.28 26.79
CA ASP A 385 -12.14 -17.41 26.52
C ASP A 385 -10.87 -17.02 25.76
N GLU A 386 -10.61 -15.72 25.60
CA GLU A 386 -9.42 -15.14 24.93
C GLU A 386 -9.34 -15.44 23.42
N ALA A 387 -10.40 -15.97 22.80
CA ALA A 387 -10.36 -16.53 21.45
C ALA A 387 -11.54 -16.06 20.57
N TYR A 388 -11.35 -15.00 19.78
CA TYR A 388 -12.39 -14.52 18.85
C TYR A 388 -12.35 -15.27 17.50
N SER A 389 -13.13 -16.34 17.40
CA SER A 389 -13.17 -17.24 16.24
C SER A 389 -14.00 -16.70 15.07
N ASN A 390 -13.88 -17.35 13.91
CA ASN A 390 -14.76 -17.09 12.75
C ASN A 390 -16.23 -17.37 13.07
N ASN A 391 -16.52 -18.32 13.97
CA ASN A 391 -17.87 -18.60 14.45
C ASN A 391 -18.39 -17.50 15.38
N ASP A 392 -17.53 -16.95 16.24
CA ASP A 392 -17.88 -15.84 17.13
C ASP A 392 -18.16 -14.58 16.32
N CYS A 393 -17.32 -14.31 15.31
CA CYS A 393 -17.52 -13.26 14.34
C CYS A 393 -18.86 -13.42 13.62
N LEU A 394 -19.18 -14.61 13.10
CA LEU A 394 -20.47 -14.89 12.48
C LEU A 394 -21.64 -14.69 13.46
N ALA A 395 -21.53 -15.18 14.69
CA ALA A 395 -22.59 -15.09 15.71
C ALA A 395 -22.84 -13.66 16.19
N THR A 396 -21.83 -12.78 16.08
CA THR A 396 -21.87 -11.38 16.50
C THR A 396 -21.84 -10.41 15.31
N SER A 397 -22.24 -10.85 14.11
CA SER A 397 -22.39 -10.01 12.92
C SER A 397 -23.85 -9.82 12.54
N ALA A 398 -24.27 -8.56 12.34
CA ALA A 398 -25.57 -8.25 11.76
C ALA A 398 -25.55 -8.44 10.22
N PRO A 399 -26.70 -8.71 9.57
CA PRO A 399 -26.75 -8.86 8.12
C PRO A 399 -26.13 -7.66 7.37
N GLY A 400 -25.27 -7.94 6.38
CA GLY A 400 -24.57 -6.91 5.61
C GLY A 400 -23.35 -6.29 6.31
N MET A 401 -22.93 -6.82 7.46
CA MET A 401 -21.78 -6.35 8.24
C MET A 401 -20.90 -7.52 8.69
N GLY A 402 -19.68 -7.20 9.14
CA GLY A 402 -18.74 -8.17 9.72
C GLY A 402 -18.54 -9.41 8.85
N TYR A 403 -18.82 -10.58 9.40
CA TYR A 403 -18.64 -11.88 8.73
C TYR A 403 -19.39 -12.00 7.40
N HIS A 404 -20.54 -11.31 7.26
CA HIS A 404 -21.35 -11.35 6.04
C HIS A 404 -20.74 -10.55 4.87
N VAL A 405 -19.75 -9.71 5.14
CA VAL A 405 -18.97 -8.97 4.13
C VAL A 405 -17.58 -9.58 3.98
N TYR A 406 -16.91 -9.86 5.10
CA TYR A 406 -15.60 -10.48 5.13
C TYR A 406 -15.64 -11.69 6.07
N PRO A 407 -15.60 -12.94 5.57
CA PRO A 407 -15.70 -14.16 6.37
C PRO A 407 -14.39 -14.44 7.15
N SER A 408 -14.03 -13.52 8.04
CA SER A 408 -12.79 -13.51 8.80
C SER A 408 -12.99 -12.72 10.09
N ALA A 409 -12.75 -13.33 11.25
CA ALA A 409 -12.75 -12.62 12.53
C ALA A 409 -11.68 -11.52 12.55
N GLY A 410 -10.52 -11.80 11.96
CA GLY A 410 -9.42 -10.84 11.84
C GLY A 410 -9.73 -9.60 11.01
N ALA A 411 -10.69 -9.67 10.07
CA ALA A 411 -11.14 -8.50 9.34
C ALA A 411 -11.81 -7.48 10.30
N ARG A 412 -12.42 -7.95 11.39
CA ARG A 412 -13.04 -7.05 12.39
C ARG A 412 -12.02 -6.31 13.26
N TRP A 413 -10.75 -6.72 13.25
CA TRP A 413 -9.70 -6.16 14.10
C TRP A 413 -8.91 -5.09 13.36
N VAL A 414 -9.62 -4.00 13.01
CA VAL A 414 -9.10 -2.85 12.24
C VAL A 414 -7.84 -2.30 12.89
N ARG A 415 -6.76 -2.19 12.11
CA ARG A 415 -5.48 -1.61 12.53
C ARG A 415 -5.43 -0.12 12.23
N PHE A 416 -4.50 0.59 12.86
CA PHE A 416 -4.24 2.00 12.60
C PHE A 416 -5.53 2.86 12.56
N VAL A 417 -6.43 2.61 13.51
CA VAL A 417 -7.75 3.23 13.55
C VAL A 417 -7.61 4.75 13.63
N SER A 418 -8.15 5.45 12.64
CA SER A 418 -8.13 6.91 12.52
C SER A 418 -9.51 7.53 12.80
N PHE A 419 -10.59 6.83 12.44
CA PHE A 419 -11.97 7.28 12.68
C PHE A 419 -12.84 6.21 13.35
N ILE A 420 -13.72 6.66 14.24
CA ILE A 420 -14.85 5.91 14.79
C ILE A 420 -16.09 6.78 14.62
N GLU A 421 -16.98 6.43 13.69
CA GLU A 421 -18.08 7.31 13.26
C GLU A 421 -19.44 6.63 13.50
N VAL A 422 -20.36 7.34 14.15
CA VAL A 422 -21.75 6.92 14.27
C VAL A 422 -22.50 7.31 12.99
N ILE A 423 -22.98 6.31 12.27
CA ILE A 423 -23.77 6.48 11.04
C ILE A 423 -25.26 6.25 11.38
N PRO A 424 -26.12 7.27 11.24
CA PRO A 424 -27.55 7.12 11.49
C PRO A 424 -28.20 6.10 10.54
N GLY A 425 -29.06 5.24 11.12
CA GLY A 425 -29.74 4.15 10.40
C GLY A 425 -30.99 4.51 9.60
#